data_AF-A0A0H4T8W0-F1
#
_entry.id   AF-A0A0H4T8W0-F1
#
_cell.length_a   1.000
_cell.length_b   1.000
_cell.length_c   1.000
_cell.angle_alpha   90.00
_cell.angle_beta   90.00
_cell.angle_gamma   90.00
#
_symmetry.space_group_name_H-M   'P 1'
#
loop_
_entity.id
_entity.type
_entity.pdbx_description
1 polymer ?
#
loop_
_entity_poly.entity_id
_entity_poly.type
_entity_poly.pdbx_seq_one_letter_code
_entity_poly.pdbx_strand_id
1 'polypeptide(L)'
;KEYPECVTEHVSREKQRGTITPALLIIASAFIIIIYGLLFILSLQFDYSHRQVASDRALQIAEAGINYYRWHLDSDPLDFTDGTGGAPGPYEHDYVDPQGSSIGKYSLVIDPPTESNPVVTITSTGWTNQYPKVKRKLQIKYGQISLTRFAFLHNSNVWFGDDVTINGPVFSNGGIRQDGHNTSTIESSKVTYTCGEESGCKPDKDGVYPTKDGVWGNGELDELWSWGVTPIDFDSIKVDFNEMRTASQGSSGIYLGPSANQGHHFGIWLRKSRPGDH
;
A
#
# COMPACT_ATOMS: atom_id res chain seq x y z
N LYS A 1 -88.18 58.00 71.43
CA LYS A 1 -87.69 58.46 70.11
C LYS A 1 -86.25 58.01 70.04
N GLU A 2 -85.98 56.85 69.45
CA GLU A 2 -84.62 56.35 69.24
C GLU A 2 -84.67 55.38 68.05
N TYR A 3 -83.68 55.50 67.17
CA TYR A 3 -83.64 55.07 65.77
C TYR A 3 -83.12 53.63 65.61
N PRO A 4 -83.31 52.97 64.45
CA PRO A 4 -82.85 51.59 64.26
C PRO A 4 -81.34 51.51 64.01
N GLU A 5 -80.66 50.51 64.60
CA GLU A 5 -79.27 50.20 64.30
C GLU A 5 -79.13 49.49 62.95
N CYS A 6 -78.15 49.95 62.16
CA CYS A 6 -77.79 49.45 60.84
C CYS A 6 -77.12 48.07 60.95
N VAL A 7 -77.70 47.04 60.33
CA VAL A 7 -77.02 45.75 60.16
C VAL A 7 -76.12 45.84 58.92
N THR A 8 -74.80 45.83 59.12
CA THR A 8 -73.82 45.71 58.04
C THR A 8 -73.64 44.25 57.66
N GLU A 9 -74.03 43.89 56.44
CA GLU A 9 -73.81 42.57 55.85
C GLU A 9 -72.33 42.41 55.47
N HIS A 10 -71.62 41.52 56.17
CA HIS A 10 -70.24 41.16 55.82
C HIS A 10 -70.25 40.18 54.64
N VAL A 11 -70.08 40.69 53.42
CA VAL A 11 -69.82 39.86 52.24
C VAL A 11 -68.39 39.30 52.34
N SER A 12 -68.27 38.04 52.73
CA SER A 12 -67.02 37.28 52.72
C SER A 12 -66.60 36.98 51.28
N ARG A 13 -65.62 37.75 50.75
CA ARG A 13 -64.91 37.38 49.52
C ARG A 13 -64.02 36.17 49.79
N GLU A 14 -64.42 34.99 49.31
CA GLU A 14 -63.51 33.84 49.26
C GLU A 14 -62.32 34.14 48.33
N LYS A 15 -61.12 34.10 48.90
CA LYS A 15 -59.86 34.29 48.19
C LYS A 15 -59.41 32.92 47.67
N GLN A 16 -59.80 32.56 46.45
CA GLN A 16 -59.29 31.33 45.82
C GLN A 16 -57.78 31.43 45.60
N ARG A 17 -57.01 30.70 46.42
CA ARG A 17 -55.57 30.52 46.26
C ARG A 17 -55.34 29.36 45.30
N GLY A 18 -55.13 29.65 44.02
CA GLY A 18 -54.71 28.64 43.05
C GLY A 18 -53.32 28.09 43.41
N THR A 19 -53.19 26.76 43.52
CA THR A 19 -51.92 26.07 43.77
C THR A 19 -51.15 25.80 42.47
N ILE A 20 -49.96 26.37 42.33
CA ILE A 20 -49.06 26.22 41.16
C ILE A 20 -48.28 24.88 41.19
N THR A 21 -48.27 24.21 42.34
CA THR A 21 -47.50 22.99 42.62
C THR A 21 -47.66 21.87 41.58
N PRO A 22 -48.87 21.54 41.09
CA PRO A 22 -49.05 20.47 40.11
C PRO A 22 -48.41 20.79 38.75
N ALA A 23 -48.50 22.05 38.30
CA ALA A 23 -47.91 22.49 37.04
C ALA A 23 -46.36 22.46 37.12
N LEU A 24 -45.79 22.88 38.25
CA LEU A 24 -44.35 22.81 38.48
C LEU A 24 -43.84 21.36 38.46
N LEU A 25 -44.59 20.42 39.03
CA LEU A 25 -44.20 19.02 39.12
C LEU A 25 -44.19 18.35 37.75
N ILE A 26 -45.18 18.64 36.89
CA ILE A 26 -45.22 18.16 35.51
C ILE A 26 -44.07 18.72 34.69
N ILE A 27 -43.77 20.02 34.82
CA ILE A 27 -42.67 20.66 34.11
C ILE A 27 -41.33 20.09 34.57
N ALA A 28 -41.12 19.95 35.88
CA ALA A 28 -39.89 19.40 36.45
C ALA A 28 -39.66 17.94 36.03
N SER A 29 -40.70 17.10 36.05
CA SER A 29 -40.58 15.71 35.61
C SER A 29 -40.29 15.59 34.12
N ALA A 30 -40.90 16.45 33.29
CA ALA A 30 -40.57 16.52 31.86
C ALA A 30 -39.10 16.90 31.61
N PHE A 31 -38.57 17.90 32.34
CA PHE A 31 -37.15 18.27 32.24
C PHE A 31 -36.22 17.15 32.68
N ILE A 32 -36.56 16.43 33.75
CA ILE A 32 -35.76 15.30 34.23
C ILE A 32 -35.67 14.19 33.16
N ILE A 33 -36.80 13.85 32.53
CA ILE A 33 -36.82 12.84 31.45
C ILE A 33 -35.95 13.28 30.27
N ILE A 34 -36.01 14.56 29.88
CA ILE A 34 -35.18 15.11 28.79
C ILE A 34 -33.70 15.04 29.15
N ILE A 35 -33.32 15.42 30.38
CA ILE A 35 -31.92 15.38 30.84
C ILE A 35 -31.37 13.95 30.81
N TYR A 36 -32.13 12.97 31.32
CA TYR A 36 -31.71 11.56 31.26
C TYR A 36 -31.61 11.04 29.82
N GLY A 37 -32.53 11.44 28.94
CA GLY A 37 -32.47 11.10 27.52
C GLY A 37 -31.21 11.62 26.84
N LEU A 38 -30.82 12.87 27.14
CA LEU A 38 -29.59 13.48 26.60
C LEU A 38 -28.32 12.80 27.14
N LEU A 39 -28.27 12.49 28.43
CA LEU A 39 -27.12 11.78 29.03
C LEU A 39 -26.96 10.38 28.44
N PHE A 40 -28.06 9.69 28.17
CA PHE A 40 -28.04 8.38 27.53
C PHE A 40 -27.47 8.44 26.11
N ILE A 41 -27.92 9.40 25.29
CA ILE A 41 -27.39 9.61 23.94
C ILE A 41 -25.89 9.98 24.00
N LEU A 42 -25.48 10.84 24.93
CA LEU A 42 -24.09 11.23 25.10
C LEU A 42 -23.20 10.03 25.43
N SER A 43 -23.65 9.14 26.31
CA SER A 43 -22.90 7.92 26.66
C SER A 43 -22.74 7.00 25.45
N LEU A 44 -23.77 6.85 24.63
CA LEU A 44 -23.70 6.06 23.40
C LEU A 44 -22.74 6.68 22.38
N GLN A 45 -22.79 8.00 22.21
CA GLN A 45 -21.90 8.73 21.32
C GLN A 45 -20.43 8.61 21.74
N PHE A 46 -20.17 8.63 23.05
CA PHE A 46 -18.83 8.49 23.60
C PHE A 46 -18.24 7.09 23.35
N ASP A 47 -19.01 6.02 23.59
CA ASP A 47 -18.56 4.65 23.28
C ASP A 47 -18.36 4.45 21.78
N TYR A 48 -19.25 4.99 20.95
CA TYR A 48 -19.10 4.97 19.49
C TYR A 48 -17.82 5.69 19.03
N SER A 49 -17.56 6.88 19.57
CA SER A 49 -16.36 7.66 19.28
C SER A 49 -15.08 6.90 19.67
N HIS A 50 -15.05 6.28 20.85
CA HIS A 50 -13.91 5.47 21.27
C HIS A 50 -13.68 4.25 20.39
N ARG A 51 -14.75 3.55 20.00
CA ARG A 51 -14.63 2.41 19.08
C ARG A 51 -14.14 2.84 17.71
N GLN A 52 -14.56 4.01 17.22
CA GLN A 52 -14.06 4.57 15.97
C GLN A 52 -12.56 4.84 16.05
N VAL A 53 -12.10 5.54 17.10
CA VAL A 53 -10.68 5.80 17.33
C VAL A 53 -9.88 4.50 17.48
N ALA A 54 -10.42 3.51 18.20
CA ALA A 54 -9.80 2.19 18.31
C ALA A 54 -9.71 1.47 16.95
N SER A 55 -10.68 1.70 16.08
CA SER A 55 -10.70 1.17 14.71
C SER A 55 -9.58 1.76 13.85
N ASP A 56 -9.39 3.07 13.92
CA ASP A 56 -8.34 3.76 13.16
C ASP A 56 -6.96 3.38 13.69
N ARG A 57 -6.81 3.24 15.02
CA ARG A 57 -5.57 2.72 15.64
C ARG A 57 -5.29 1.28 15.23
N ALA A 58 -6.31 0.42 15.19
CA ALA A 58 -6.16 -0.97 14.74
C ALA A 58 -5.69 -1.04 13.28
N LEU A 59 -6.12 -0.11 12.42
CA LEU A 59 -5.64 0.01 11.05
C LEU A 59 -4.15 0.37 11.01
N GLN A 60 -3.73 1.40 11.74
CA GLN A 60 -2.33 1.82 11.82
C GLN A 60 -1.42 0.69 12.35
N ILE A 61 -1.89 -0.08 13.33
CA ILE A 61 -1.18 -1.25 13.86
C ILE A 61 -1.05 -2.34 12.77
N ALA A 62 -2.10 -2.57 11.98
CA ALA A 62 -2.04 -3.50 10.87
C ALA A 62 -1.04 -3.06 9.79
N GLU A 63 -0.99 -1.77 9.46
CA GLU A 63 -0.01 -1.17 8.54
C GLU A 63 1.42 -1.33 9.05
N ALA A 64 1.64 -1.15 10.36
CA ALA A 64 2.94 -1.40 10.97
C ALA A 64 3.39 -2.85 10.78
N GLY A 65 2.49 -3.82 10.97
CA GLY A 65 2.78 -5.24 10.71
C GLY A 65 3.16 -5.53 9.26
N ILE A 66 2.49 -4.88 8.30
CA ILE A 66 2.86 -4.97 6.88
C ILE A 66 4.26 -4.41 6.62
N ASN A 67 4.56 -3.24 7.18
CA ASN A 67 5.87 -2.60 6.99
C ASN A 67 7.00 -3.40 7.64
N TYR A 68 6.76 -3.98 8.81
CA TYR A 68 7.69 -4.92 9.45
C TYR A 68 7.98 -6.10 8.52
N TYR A 69 6.95 -6.76 8.01
CA TYR A 69 7.16 -7.96 7.19
C TYR A 69 7.76 -7.64 5.83
N ARG A 70 7.50 -6.44 5.29
CA ARG A 70 8.21 -5.93 4.11
C ARG A 70 9.71 -5.79 4.36
N TRP A 71 10.11 -5.15 5.46
CA TRP A 71 11.52 -5.05 5.85
C TRP A 71 12.16 -6.43 6.09
N HIS A 72 11.38 -7.37 6.66
CA HIS A 72 11.82 -8.74 6.85
C HIS A 72 12.13 -9.43 5.52
N LEU A 73 11.20 -9.40 4.57
CA LEU A 73 11.41 -9.96 3.23
C LEU A 73 12.50 -9.24 2.42
N ASP A 74 12.71 -7.94 2.65
CA ASP A 74 13.83 -7.21 2.04
C ASP A 74 15.19 -7.67 2.60
N SER A 75 15.21 -8.14 3.85
CA SER A 75 16.42 -8.62 4.54
C SER A 75 16.67 -10.11 4.28
N ASP A 76 15.61 -10.93 4.28
CA ASP A 76 15.63 -12.36 3.96
C ASP A 76 14.49 -12.70 2.98
N PRO A 77 14.75 -12.68 1.66
CA PRO A 77 13.73 -12.87 0.63
C PRO A 77 13.09 -14.26 0.59
N LEU A 78 13.68 -15.25 1.25
CA LEU A 78 13.20 -16.63 1.22
C LEU A 78 12.47 -17.03 2.51
N ASP A 79 12.50 -16.19 3.54
CA ASP A 79 11.85 -16.49 4.82
C ASP A 79 10.38 -16.06 4.86
N PHE A 80 9.52 -16.96 4.38
CA PHE A 80 8.06 -16.84 4.47
C PHE A 80 7.49 -17.22 5.84
N THR A 81 8.36 -17.49 6.83
CA THR A 81 7.96 -18.01 8.15
C THR A 81 8.40 -17.15 9.33
N ASP A 82 8.75 -15.89 9.08
CA ASP A 82 9.00 -14.89 10.12
C ASP A 82 10.00 -15.38 11.18
N GLY A 83 11.06 -16.05 10.74
CA GLY A 83 12.13 -16.58 11.58
C GLY A 83 11.77 -17.80 12.41
N THR A 84 10.56 -18.37 12.29
CA THR A 84 10.09 -19.50 13.11
C THR A 84 10.58 -20.87 12.63
N GLY A 85 11.35 -20.93 11.54
CA GLY A 85 11.96 -22.17 11.06
C GLY A 85 10.98 -23.16 10.45
N GLY A 86 9.95 -22.67 9.73
CA GLY A 86 9.03 -23.52 8.97
C GLY A 86 7.67 -23.80 9.63
N ALA A 87 7.41 -23.26 10.83
CA ALA A 87 6.10 -23.44 11.48
C ALA A 87 5.06 -22.50 10.83
N PRO A 88 3.97 -23.01 10.24
CA PRO A 88 2.96 -22.14 9.64
C PRO A 88 2.25 -21.30 10.71
N GLY A 89 2.35 -19.99 10.56
CA GLY A 89 1.66 -18.97 11.37
C GLY A 89 0.13 -19.01 11.23
N PRO A 90 -0.58 -18.22 12.06
CA PRO A 90 -0.34 -16.78 12.17
C PRO A 90 0.77 -16.39 13.15
N TYR A 91 1.61 -15.42 12.75
CA TYR A 91 2.68 -14.87 13.58
C TYR A 91 2.21 -13.61 14.30
N GLU A 92 2.19 -13.64 15.63
CA GLU A 92 1.74 -12.50 16.44
C GLU A 92 2.90 -11.71 17.00
N HIS A 93 2.80 -10.38 16.89
CA HIS A 93 3.79 -9.43 17.41
C HIS A 93 3.12 -8.32 18.21
N ASP A 94 3.85 -7.83 19.21
CA ASP A 94 3.43 -6.69 20.01
C ASP A 94 3.80 -5.38 19.31
N TYR A 95 2.83 -4.46 19.24
CA TYR A 95 3.07 -3.09 18.78
C TYR A 95 3.37 -2.20 20.00
N VAL A 96 4.62 -1.76 20.11
CA VAL A 96 5.14 -0.96 21.21
C VAL A 96 5.21 0.52 20.84
N ASP A 97 4.90 1.38 21.79
CA ASP A 97 5.16 2.80 21.66
C ASP A 97 6.66 3.13 21.80
N PRO A 98 7.11 4.33 21.41
CA PRO A 98 8.50 4.75 21.60
C PRO A 98 8.96 4.78 23.06
N GLN A 99 8.03 4.68 24.02
CA GLN A 99 8.28 4.63 25.46
C GLN A 99 8.38 3.18 25.98
N GLY A 100 8.22 2.17 25.11
CA GLY A 100 8.34 0.74 25.42
C GLY A 100 7.06 0.05 25.92
N SER A 101 5.92 0.73 25.96
CA SER A 101 4.65 0.12 26.38
C SER A 101 3.91 -0.49 25.20
N SER A 102 3.39 -1.72 25.36
CA SER A 102 2.55 -2.37 24.35
C SER A 102 1.17 -1.72 24.29
N ILE A 103 0.86 -1.09 23.16
CA ILE A 103 -0.40 -0.39 22.89
C ILE A 103 -1.37 -1.24 22.05
N GLY A 104 -0.87 -2.30 21.42
CA GLY A 104 -1.67 -3.26 20.68
C GLY A 104 -0.85 -4.42 20.15
N LYS A 105 -1.47 -5.22 19.29
CA LYS A 105 -0.87 -6.40 18.66
C LYS A 105 -1.28 -6.48 17.20
N TYR A 106 -0.41 -7.07 16.38
CA TYR A 106 -0.76 -7.47 15.02
C TYR A 106 -0.45 -8.94 14.80
N SER A 107 -1.20 -9.56 13.91
CA SER A 107 -1.07 -10.95 13.50
C SER A 107 -0.86 -11.03 12.00
N LEU A 108 0.20 -11.70 11.58
CA LEU A 108 0.62 -11.85 10.20
C LEU A 108 0.29 -13.24 9.67
N VAL A 109 -0.29 -13.29 8.47
CA VAL A 109 -0.47 -14.50 7.68
C VAL A 109 0.18 -14.27 6.32
N ILE A 110 1.09 -15.16 5.96
CA ILE A 110 1.96 -15.03 4.78
C ILE A 110 1.62 -16.20 3.86
N ASP A 111 1.16 -15.87 2.66
CA ASP A 111 0.99 -16.85 1.60
C ASP A 111 2.24 -16.78 0.69
N PRO A 112 3.09 -17.83 0.66
CA PRO A 112 4.30 -17.84 -0.14
C PRO A 112 3.99 -17.82 -1.65
N PRO A 113 4.94 -17.38 -2.48
CA PRO A 113 4.76 -17.37 -3.92
C PRO A 113 4.68 -18.79 -4.46
N THR A 114 3.92 -18.98 -5.55
CA THR A 114 3.81 -20.26 -6.27
C THR A 114 4.46 -20.13 -7.64
N GLU A 115 4.81 -21.23 -8.30
CA GLU A 115 5.41 -21.18 -9.65
C GLU A 115 4.55 -20.40 -10.66
N SER A 116 3.23 -20.47 -10.52
CA SER A 116 2.28 -19.74 -11.38
C SER A 116 2.05 -18.28 -10.96
N ASN A 117 2.47 -17.89 -9.75
CA ASN A 117 2.27 -16.55 -9.22
C ASN A 117 3.43 -16.15 -8.29
N PRO A 118 4.46 -15.46 -8.81
CA PRO A 118 5.66 -15.07 -8.07
C PRO A 118 5.40 -13.84 -7.16
N VAL A 119 4.23 -13.80 -6.53
CA VAL A 119 3.78 -12.71 -5.67
C VAL A 119 3.44 -13.28 -4.31
N VAL A 120 4.13 -12.79 -3.29
CA VAL A 120 3.86 -13.06 -1.88
C VAL A 120 2.62 -12.28 -1.48
N THR A 121 1.70 -12.90 -0.77
CA THR A 121 0.55 -12.19 -0.21
C THR A 121 0.71 -12.07 1.30
N ILE A 122 0.76 -10.84 1.79
CA ILE A 122 0.96 -10.53 3.21
C ILE A 122 -0.35 -10.00 3.75
N THR A 123 -0.87 -10.68 4.76
CA THR A 123 -2.11 -10.31 5.43
C THR A 123 -1.81 -9.97 6.88
N SER A 124 -2.04 -8.71 7.27
CA SER A 124 -1.85 -8.23 8.65
C SER A 124 -3.18 -7.88 9.29
N THR A 125 -3.43 -8.42 10.48
CA THR A 125 -4.61 -8.10 11.30
C THR A 125 -4.17 -7.42 12.58
N GLY A 126 -4.50 -6.14 12.76
CA GLY A 126 -4.15 -5.34 13.92
C GLY A 126 -5.33 -5.09 14.87
N TRP A 127 -5.04 -4.95 16.17
CA TRP A 127 -5.98 -4.51 17.20
C TRP A 127 -5.27 -3.83 18.38
N THR A 128 -6.02 -3.05 19.15
CA THR A 128 -5.51 -2.39 20.37
C THR A 128 -5.76 -3.24 21.61
N ASN A 129 -4.92 -3.07 22.64
CA ASN A 129 -5.09 -3.79 23.91
C ASN A 129 -6.36 -3.38 24.67
N GLN A 130 -6.80 -2.12 24.49
CA GLN A 130 -8.00 -1.58 25.12
C GLN A 130 -9.30 -2.11 24.47
N TYR A 131 -9.28 -2.36 23.15
CA TYR A 131 -10.44 -2.82 22.39
C TYR A 131 -10.10 -4.03 21.50
N PRO A 132 -9.88 -5.22 22.09
CA PRO A 132 -9.43 -6.40 21.33
C PRO A 132 -10.47 -6.96 20.34
N LYS A 133 -11.74 -6.57 20.50
CA LYS A 133 -12.84 -6.94 19.58
C LYS A 133 -12.86 -6.10 18.31
N VAL A 134 -12.23 -4.93 18.31
CA VAL A 134 -12.17 -4.03 17.16
C VAL A 134 -10.90 -4.35 16.39
N LYS A 135 -11.02 -5.19 15.36
CA LYS A 135 -9.89 -5.62 14.53
C LYS A 135 -9.96 -4.99 13.14
N ARG A 136 -8.80 -4.68 12.56
CA ARG A 136 -8.67 -4.28 11.16
C ARG A 136 -7.71 -5.23 10.45
N LYS A 137 -8.08 -5.61 9.23
CA LYS A 137 -7.34 -6.54 8.40
C LYS A 137 -6.94 -5.83 7.11
N LEU A 138 -5.65 -5.88 6.79
CA LEU A 138 -5.08 -5.38 5.56
C LEU A 138 -4.38 -6.52 4.84
N GLN A 139 -4.46 -6.50 3.51
CA GLN A 139 -3.83 -7.48 2.64
C GLN A 139 -3.08 -6.73 1.55
N ILE A 140 -1.81 -7.06 1.38
CA ILE A 140 -0.99 -6.54 0.30
C ILE A 140 -0.40 -7.69 -0.50
N LYS A 141 -0.09 -7.39 -1.77
CA LYS A 141 0.62 -8.28 -2.68
C LYS A 141 2.01 -7.71 -2.87
N TYR A 142 3.01 -8.44 -2.44
CA TYR A 142 4.42 -8.08 -2.52
C TYR A 142 5.10 -9.05 -3.50
N GLY A 143 5.62 -8.53 -4.60
CA GLY A 143 6.29 -9.35 -5.61
C GLY A 143 7.44 -8.59 -6.22
N GLN A 144 8.44 -9.32 -6.70
CA GLN A 144 9.50 -8.74 -7.50
C GLN A 144 8.91 -8.18 -8.80
N ILE A 145 9.46 -7.07 -9.27
CA ILE A 145 9.07 -6.48 -10.56
C ILE A 145 9.36 -7.51 -11.65
N SER A 146 8.32 -7.94 -12.37
CA SER A 146 8.50 -8.84 -13.50
C SER A 146 9.22 -8.11 -14.62
N LEU A 147 10.49 -8.42 -14.83
CA LEU A 147 11.32 -7.82 -15.88
C LEU A 147 10.74 -8.07 -17.28
N THR A 148 9.97 -9.16 -17.45
CA THR A 148 9.26 -9.50 -18.69
C THR A 148 8.14 -8.54 -19.06
N ARG A 149 7.76 -7.62 -18.16
CA ARG A 149 6.78 -6.55 -18.48
C ARG A 149 7.37 -5.52 -19.43
N PHE A 150 8.67 -5.28 -19.37
CA PHE A 150 9.33 -4.28 -20.20
C PHE A 150 9.67 -4.86 -21.57
N ALA A 151 9.34 -4.12 -22.62
CA ALA A 151 9.79 -4.44 -23.98
C ALA A 151 11.29 -4.20 -24.12
N PHE A 152 11.79 -3.14 -23.46
CA PHE A 152 13.20 -2.80 -23.39
C PHE A 152 13.59 -2.45 -21.96
N LEU A 153 14.64 -3.11 -21.45
CA LEU A 153 15.16 -2.94 -20.11
C LEU A 153 16.68 -2.77 -20.18
N HIS A 154 17.18 -1.61 -19.76
CA HIS A 154 18.59 -1.25 -19.87
C HIS A 154 19.20 -0.74 -18.55
N ASN A 155 20.51 -0.91 -18.39
CA ASN A 155 21.27 -0.39 -17.24
C ASN A 155 22.23 0.75 -17.65
N SER A 156 21.98 1.41 -18.79
CA SER A 156 22.89 2.38 -19.41
C SER A 156 22.11 3.49 -20.12
N ASN A 157 22.81 4.52 -20.60
CA ASN A 157 22.18 5.50 -21.48
C ASN A 157 21.72 4.83 -22.77
N VAL A 158 20.53 5.18 -23.28
CA VAL A 158 19.94 4.62 -24.50
C VAL A 158 19.38 5.73 -25.36
N TRP A 159 19.48 5.56 -26.67
CA TRP A 159 18.85 6.44 -27.65
C TRP A 159 17.99 5.63 -28.61
N PHE A 160 16.73 6.03 -28.71
CA PHE A 160 15.79 5.58 -29.72
C PHE A 160 15.61 6.69 -30.76
N GLY A 161 16.07 6.39 -31.99
CA GLY A 161 15.95 7.31 -33.12
C GLY A 161 14.51 7.54 -33.57
N ASP A 162 14.35 8.53 -34.43
CA ASP A 162 13.08 8.97 -35.04
C ASP A 162 12.36 7.86 -35.83
N ASP A 163 13.11 7.02 -36.53
CA ASP A 163 12.54 5.90 -37.32
C ASP A 163 12.12 4.67 -36.50
N VAL A 164 12.22 4.72 -35.15
CA VAL A 164 11.92 3.58 -34.28
C VAL A 164 10.52 3.68 -33.69
N THR A 165 9.75 2.59 -33.80
CA THR A 165 8.47 2.41 -33.08
C THR A 165 8.62 1.39 -31.97
N ILE A 166 8.42 1.84 -30.73
CA ILE A 166 8.54 1.01 -29.53
C ILE A 166 7.15 0.58 -29.07
N ASN A 167 6.95 -0.74 -29.04
CA ASN A 167 5.70 -1.36 -28.60
C ASN A 167 5.86 -2.00 -27.22
N GLY A 168 5.51 -1.24 -26.19
CA GLY A 168 5.52 -1.68 -24.79
C GLY A 168 6.36 -0.80 -23.86
N PRO A 169 6.32 -1.07 -22.54
CA PRO A 169 7.02 -0.25 -21.55
C PRO A 169 8.55 -0.33 -21.71
N VAL A 170 9.23 0.80 -21.52
CA VAL A 170 10.70 0.89 -21.55
C VAL A 170 11.20 1.39 -20.21
N PHE A 171 12.28 0.77 -19.72
CA PHE A 171 12.96 1.23 -18.52
C PHE A 171 14.48 1.29 -18.71
N SER A 172 15.10 2.34 -18.18
CA SER A 172 16.56 2.39 -18.02
C SER A 172 17.01 2.98 -16.68
N ASN A 173 18.05 2.39 -16.09
CA ASN A 173 18.77 3.02 -14.97
C ASN A 173 19.60 4.24 -15.38
N GLY A 174 19.88 4.38 -16.68
CA GLY A 174 20.55 5.53 -17.27
C GLY A 174 19.55 6.53 -17.89
N GLY A 175 20.08 7.46 -18.66
CA GLY A 175 19.27 8.41 -19.43
C GLY A 175 18.66 7.80 -20.69
N ILE A 176 17.48 8.26 -21.07
CA ILE A 176 16.80 7.83 -22.29
C ILE A 176 16.62 9.03 -23.20
N ARG A 177 17.14 8.93 -24.43
CA ARG A 177 16.77 9.84 -25.51
C ARG A 177 15.69 9.17 -26.37
N GLN A 178 14.50 9.74 -26.42
CA GLN A 178 13.36 9.22 -27.20
C GLN A 178 12.99 10.22 -28.31
N ASP A 179 13.42 9.95 -29.54
CA ASP A 179 13.04 10.73 -30.72
C ASP A 179 11.94 10.05 -31.57
N GLY A 180 11.78 8.72 -31.43
CA GLY A 180 10.80 7.93 -32.17
C GLY A 180 9.42 7.84 -31.51
N HIS A 181 8.58 6.93 -32.03
CA HIS A 181 7.22 6.72 -31.56
C HIS A 181 7.14 5.66 -30.44
N ASN A 182 6.43 5.96 -29.35
CA ASN A 182 6.20 5.05 -28.23
C ASN A 182 4.71 4.82 -27.99
N THR A 183 4.32 3.55 -27.81
CA THR A 183 2.91 3.21 -27.51
C THR A 183 2.65 2.98 -26.02
N SER A 184 3.68 3.11 -25.17
CA SER A 184 3.60 2.88 -23.72
C SER A 184 4.58 3.76 -22.93
N THR A 185 4.69 3.51 -21.62
CA THR A 185 5.51 4.30 -20.69
C THR A 185 7.00 4.15 -20.95
N ILE A 186 7.72 5.26 -20.81
CA ILE A 186 9.18 5.32 -20.87
C ILE A 186 9.67 5.86 -19.53
N GLU A 187 10.48 5.07 -18.85
CA GLU A 187 10.85 5.31 -17.45
C GLU A 187 12.37 5.35 -17.29
N SER A 188 12.91 6.45 -16.76
CA SER A 188 14.33 6.56 -16.41
C SER A 188 14.53 6.68 -14.91
N SER A 189 15.51 5.97 -14.36
CA SER A 189 15.85 6.13 -12.95
C SER A 189 16.55 7.46 -12.64
N LYS A 190 17.21 8.07 -13.63
CA LYS A 190 17.91 9.35 -13.43
C LYS A 190 16.91 10.49 -13.48
N VAL A 191 17.05 11.47 -12.59
CA VAL A 191 16.34 12.75 -12.73
C VAL A 191 17.00 13.58 -13.83
N THR A 192 18.34 13.59 -13.84
CA THR A 192 19.16 14.19 -14.89
C THR A 192 20.39 13.33 -15.16
N TYR A 193 20.93 13.39 -16.38
CA TYR A 193 22.16 12.72 -16.76
C TYR A 193 23.00 13.55 -17.74
N THR A 194 24.31 13.31 -17.75
CA THR A 194 25.21 13.90 -18.75
C THR A 194 25.04 13.14 -20.06
N CYS A 195 24.57 13.84 -21.09
CA CYS A 195 24.32 13.26 -22.39
C CYS A 195 25.62 13.17 -23.19
N GLY A 196 26.14 11.96 -23.42
CA GLY A 196 27.33 11.76 -24.24
C GLY A 196 27.04 11.60 -25.74
N GLU A 197 28.08 11.23 -26.50
CA GLU A 197 27.99 10.90 -27.93
C GLU A 197 27.05 9.70 -28.19
N GLU A 198 26.93 8.77 -27.24
CA GLU A 198 26.05 7.60 -27.32
C GLU A 198 24.57 7.97 -27.43
N SER A 199 24.21 9.14 -26.89
CA SER A 199 22.86 9.71 -26.96
C SER A 199 22.78 10.83 -28.01
N GLY A 200 23.78 10.96 -28.88
CA GLY A 200 23.82 11.92 -29.98
C GLY A 200 24.00 13.38 -29.54
N CYS A 201 24.51 13.64 -28.34
CA CYS A 201 24.92 14.98 -27.92
C CYS A 201 26.35 15.28 -28.35
N LYS A 202 26.65 16.56 -28.54
CA LYS A 202 27.99 17.06 -28.83
C LYS A 202 28.51 17.84 -27.64
N PRO A 203 29.80 17.73 -27.32
CA PRO A 203 30.40 18.57 -26.29
C PRO A 203 30.41 20.03 -26.75
N ASP A 204 30.43 20.95 -25.78
CA ASP A 204 30.64 22.37 -26.04
C ASP A 204 32.09 22.67 -26.47
N LYS A 205 32.40 23.96 -26.65
CA LYS A 205 33.73 24.41 -27.09
C LYS A 205 34.85 24.05 -26.09
N ASP A 206 34.50 23.75 -24.84
CA ASP A 206 35.41 23.42 -23.75
C ASP A 206 35.46 21.88 -23.51
N GLY A 207 34.79 21.09 -24.34
CA GLY A 207 34.77 19.63 -24.24
C GLY A 207 33.74 19.07 -23.24
N VAL A 208 32.82 19.91 -22.74
CA VAL A 208 31.83 19.52 -21.73
C VAL A 208 30.52 19.11 -22.38
N TYR A 209 30.02 17.95 -22.01
CA TYR A 209 28.73 17.43 -22.50
C TYR A 209 27.54 18.07 -21.76
N PRO A 210 26.43 18.37 -22.48
CA PRO A 210 25.26 18.96 -21.85
C PRO A 210 24.57 17.98 -20.89
N THR A 211 24.01 18.52 -19.81
CA THR A 211 23.12 17.76 -18.92
C THR A 211 21.69 17.84 -19.44
N LYS A 212 20.99 16.70 -19.42
CA LYS A 212 19.61 16.55 -19.86
C LYS A 212 18.79 15.83 -18.80
N ASP A 213 17.47 15.92 -18.91
CA ASP A 213 16.55 15.20 -18.04
C ASP A 213 16.65 13.68 -18.26
N GLY A 214 16.17 12.89 -17.32
CA GLY A 214 16.23 11.42 -17.39
C GLY A 214 15.61 10.84 -18.66
N VAL A 215 14.54 11.46 -19.15
CA VAL A 215 13.96 11.19 -20.46
C VAL A 215 13.82 12.51 -21.22
N TRP A 216 14.29 12.56 -22.46
CA TRP A 216 14.16 13.73 -23.32
C TRP A 216 14.23 13.33 -24.80
N GLY A 217 13.77 14.19 -25.71
CA GLY A 217 13.88 13.97 -27.15
C GLY A 217 12.74 14.63 -27.91
N ASN A 218 12.57 14.25 -29.17
CA ASN A 218 11.54 14.77 -30.07
C ASN A 218 10.33 13.83 -30.25
N GLY A 219 10.22 12.78 -29.44
CA GLY A 219 9.12 11.82 -29.55
C GLY A 219 7.74 12.45 -29.33
N GLU A 220 6.72 11.86 -29.96
CA GLU A 220 5.39 12.46 -30.10
C GLU A 220 4.53 12.39 -28.82
N LEU A 221 4.82 11.47 -27.89
CA LEU A 221 4.03 11.20 -26.69
C LEU A 221 4.89 11.33 -25.42
N ASP A 222 5.27 12.57 -25.13
CA ASP A 222 6.05 12.97 -23.94
C ASP A 222 5.27 12.82 -22.61
N GLU A 223 3.94 12.82 -22.65
CA GLU A 223 3.06 12.54 -21.50
C GLU A 223 3.31 11.15 -20.86
N LEU A 224 3.84 10.21 -21.64
CA LEU A 224 4.14 8.85 -21.19
C LEU A 224 5.56 8.71 -20.62
N TRP A 225 6.32 9.80 -20.56
CA TRP A 225 7.67 9.80 -20.06
C TRP A 225 7.69 10.10 -18.56
N SER A 226 8.43 9.30 -17.82
CA SER A 226 8.65 9.51 -16.39
C SER A 226 10.13 9.33 -16.07
N TRP A 227 10.62 10.11 -15.11
CA TRP A 227 12.01 10.06 -14.71
C TRP A 227 12.16 10.24 -13.20
N GLY A 228 13.29 9.80 -12.64
CA GLY A 228 13.50 9.73 -11.20
C GLY A 228 12.80 8.55 -10.53
N VAL A 229 12.48 7.49 -11.29
CA VAL A 229 11.91 6.26 -10.74
C VAL A 229 12.98 5.41 -10.04
N THR A 230 12.56 4.54 -9.14
CA THR A 230 13.50 3.65 -8.41
C THR A 230 14.29 2.79 -9.40
N PRO A 231 15.63 2.72 -9.28
CA PRO A 231 16.45 1.91 -10.17
C PRO A 231 16.12 0.42 -10.01
N ILE A 232 16.23 -0.33 -11.10
CA ILE A 232 16.17 -1.80 -11.08
C ILE A 232 17.57 -2.31 -10.80
N ASP A 233 17.74 -3.17 -9.81
CA ASP A 233 19.03 -3.80 -9.56
C ASP A 233 19.32 -4.87 -10.63
N PHE A 234 20.31 -4.61 -11.49
CA PHE A 234 20.78 -5.60 -12.47
C PHE A 234 21.84 -6.53 -11.90
N ASP A 235 22.50 -6.18 -10.81
CA ASP A 235 23.52 -7.03 -10.17
C ASP A 235 22.88 -8.23 -9.46
N SER A 236 21.63 -8.11 -9.01
CA SER A 236 20.83 -9.25 -8.53
C SER A 236 20.37 -10.17 -9.68
N ILE A 237 20.36 -9.68 -10.92
CA ILE A 237 20.14 -10.48 -12.14
C ILE A 237 21.47 -11.06 -12.62
N LYS A 238 22.30 -11.53 -11.69
CA LYS A 238 23.46 -12.35 -12.04
C LYS A 238 22.95 -13.75 -12.32
N VAL A 239 22.91 -14.07 -13.61
CA VAL A 239 22.89 -15.45 -14.05
C VAL A 239 24.21 -16.08 -13.61
N ASP A 240 24.23 -16.71 -12.43
CA ASP A 240 25.37 -17.50 -12.01
C ASP A 240 25.36 -18.79 -12.83
N PHE A 241 26.24 -18.85 -13.82
CA PHE A 241 26.42 -20.04 -14.66
C PHE A 241 26.78 -21.28 -13.85
N ASN A 242 27.35 -21.15 -12.65
CA ASN A 242 27.60 -22.29 -11.76
C ASN A 242 26.31 -22.76 -11.07
N GLU A 243 25.42 -21.84 -10.70
CA GLU A 243 24.11 -22.18 -10.15
C GLU A 243 23.22 -22.82 -11.22
N MET A 244 23.18 -22.24 -12.43
CA MET A 244 22.50 -22.84 -13.59
C MET A 244 23.09 -24.21 -13.95
N ARG A 245 24.42 -24.36 -13.90
CA ARG A 245 25.08 -25.65 -14.12
C ARG A 245 24.65 -26.66 -13.07
N THR A 246 24.67 -26.29 -11.80
CA THR A 246 24.24 -27.16 -10.68
C THR A 246 22.77 -27.55 -10.85
N ALA A 247 21.87 -26.60 -11.13
CA ALA A 247 20.46 -26.86 -11.38
C ALA A 247 20.23 -27.76 -12.62
N SER A 248 21.00 -27.55 -13.69
CA SER A 248 20.95 -28.37 -14.92
C SER A 248 21.45 -29.81 -14.71
N GLN A 249 22.22 -30.07 -13.64
CA GLN A 249 22.67 -31.40 -13.25
C GLN A 249 21.69 -32.10 -12.28
N GLY A 250 20.64 -31.40 -11.84
CA GLY A 250 19.56 -31.95 -11.01
C GLY A 250 18.66 -32.93 -11.77
N SER A 251 17.75 -33.58 -11.05
CA SER A 251 16.90 -34.67 -11.57
C SER A 251 15.97 -34.31 -12.74
N SER A 252 15.72 -33.03 -12.97
CA SER A 252 14.90 -32.49 -14.08
C SER A 252 15.68 -31.65 -15.10
N GLY A 253 17.00 -31.49 -14.90
CA GLY A 253 17.87 -30.67 -15.74
C GLY A 253 18.57 -31.45 -16.85
N ILE A 254 18.99 -30.76 -17.90
CA ILE A 254 19.88 -31.32 -18.93
C ILE A 254 21.19 -30.53 -18.90
N TYR A 255 22.24 -31.15 -18.36
CA TYR A 255 23.60 -30.61 -18.40
C TYR A 255 24.37 -31.19 -19.59
N LEU A 256 24.85 -30.31 -20.45
CA LEU A 256 25.63 -30.69 -21.63
C LEU A 256 27.08 -30.31 -21.41
N GLY A 257 27.92 -31.34 -21.26
CA GLY A 257 29.35 -31.16 -21.06
C GLY A 257 30.06 -30.58 -22.28
N PRO A 258 31.35 -30.21 -22.12
CA PRO A 258 32.18 -29.70 -23.22
C PRO A 258 32.19 -30.70 -24.38
N SER A 259 31.84 -30.26 -25.59
CA SER A 259 31.88 -31.15 -26.74
C SER A 259 33.31 -31.24 -27.28
N ALA A 260 33.81 -32.46 -27.46
CA ALA A 260 35.23 -32.69 -27.72
C ALA A 260 35.69 -32.35 -29.15
N ASN A 261 34.78 -32.01 -30.09
CA ASN A 261 35.13 -31.57 -31.47
C ASN A 261 33.93 -31.10 -32.32
N GLN A 262 32.71 -31.56 -32.05
CA GLN A 262 31.50 -31.17 -32.79
C GLN A 262 30.54 -30.53 -31.79
N GLY A 263 30.26 -29.22 -31.92
CA GLY A 263 29.41 -28.46 -31.00
C GLY A 263 28.03 -29.09 -30.76
N HIS A 264 27.32 -28.61 -29.74
CA HIS A 264 25.92 -28.97 -29.55
C HIS A 264 25.02 -28.07 -30.42
N HIS A 265 24.07 -28.66 -31.16
CA HIS A 265 23.08 -27.92 -31.94
C HIS A 265 21.69 -28.12 -31.31
N PHE A 266 21.03 -27.02 -30.95
CA PHE A 266 19.68 -27.05 -30.39
C PHE A 266 18.69 -26.43 -31.37
N GLY A 267 17.60 -27.14 -31.63
CA GLY A 267 16.42 -26.59 -32.29
C GLY A 267 15.32 -26.40 -31.25
N ILE A 268 14.92 -25.15 -31.01
CA ILE A 268 13.75 -24.84 -30.20
C ILE A 268 12.55 -24.78 -31.15
N TRP A 269 11.62 -25.73 -30.97
CA TRP A 269 10.40 -25.80 -31.77
C TRP A 269 9.24 -25.25 -30.95
N LEU A 270 8.82 -24.02 -31.25
CA LEU A 270 7.64 -23.42 -30.62
C LEU A 270 6.39 -23.91 -31.34
N ARG A 271 5.61 -24.77 -30.69
CA ARG A 271 4.30 -25.20 -31.20
C ARG A 271 3.25 -24.19 -30.75
N LYS A 272 2.70 -23.43 -31.70
CA LYS A 272 1.53 -22.57 -31.46
C LYS A 272 0.31 -23.47 -31.15
N SER A 273 -0.22 -23.41 -29.93
CA SER A 273 -1.49 -24.09 -29.61
C SER A 273 -2.62 -23.41 -30.36
N ARG A 274 -3.54 -24.21 -30.91
CA ARG A 274 -4.79 -23.71 -31.50
C ARG A 274 -5.84 -23.63 -30.39
N PRO A 275 -6.79 -22.67 -30.46
CA PRO A 275 -7.88 -22.61 -29.50
C PRO A 275 -8.76 -23.85 -29.67
N GLY A 276 -8.75 -24.75 -28.69
CA GLY A 276 -9.60 -25.96 -28.69
C GLY A 276 -9.01 -27.20 -28.03
N ASP A 277 -7.70 -27.27 -27.76
CA ASP A 277 -7.11 -28.40 -27.02
C ASP A 277 -7.02 -28.06 -25.53
N HIS A 278 -8.05 -28.48 -24.77
CA HIS A 278 -7.98 -28.73 -23.33
C HIS A 278 -8.19 -30.23 -23.09
#